data_AF-A0A1M7KB19-F1
#
_entry.id   AF-A0A1M7KB19-F1
#
_cell.length_a   1.000
_cell.length_b   1.000
_cell.length_c   1.000
_cell.angle_alpha   90.00
_cell.angle_beta   90.00
_cell.angle_gamma   90.00
#
_symmetry.space_group_name_H-M   'P 1'
#
loop_
_entity.id
_entity.type
_entity.pdbx_description
1 polymer ?
#
loop_
_entity_poly.entity_id
_entity_poly.type
_entity_poly.pdbx_seq_one_letter_code
_entity_poly.pdbx_strand_id
1 'polypeptide(L)'
;MSDILSNLCVEKIKSKLIASRELATQLADAGLSLPEYDFNFIEGLRTRRPDEQHVSVYFDEVFKEALNLKRGIWNPLLHQELPAGQQSPYVNSLLRKAVLDGRPVGAGRSLDANYLLYQRMAVDEPDRWLAYLQLIKAIKNKELESFKASAPDIFLSNDKVTVKAVAKLIENICSKLGLAAEVWSDRKSVVVVRKIDDNCFISACWDDLLSLKKRGNFQFICRVHDAPVEFDSPVTESWLFSIHSLAPGGYFYGSNNGSWEAVALSAYANLAFFKLMIPLH
;
A
#
# COMPACT_ATOMS: atom_id res chain seq x y z
N MET A 1 27.45 8.67 10.00
CA MET A 1 27.42 7.21 10.23
C MET A 1 25.98 6.68 10.23
N SER A 2 24.99 7.37 10.83
CA SER A 2 23.57 6.97 10.75
C SER A 2 23.04 6.87 9.31
N ASP A 3 23.36 7.83 8.44
CA ASP A 3 22.80 7.89 7.08
C ASP A 3 23.31 6.78 6.14
N ILE A 4 24.45 6.18 6.46
CA ILE A 4 24.99 5.05 5.67
C ILE A 4 24.31 3.75 6.09
N LEU A 5 24.01 3.59 7.39
CA LEU A 5 23.35 2.41 7.94
C LEU A 5 21.86 2.38 7.60
N SER A 6 21.18 3.54 7.61
CA SER A 6 19.78 3.66 7.18
C SER A 6 19.61 3.25 5.70
N ASN A 7 20.50 3.76 4.83
CA ASN A 7 20.53 3.38 3.41
C ASN A 7 20.76 1.87 3.22
N LEU A 8 21.63 1.26 4.04
CA LEU A 8 21.91 -0.18 3.95
C LEU A 8 20.69 -1.03 4.36
N CYS A 9 19.96 -0.65 5.42
CA CYS A 9 18.75 -1.37 5.85
C CYS A 9 17.61 -1.20 4.84
N VAL A 10 17.47 -0.02 4.24
CA VAL A 10 16.51 0.22 3.15
C VAL A 10 16.83 -0.64 1.92
N GLU A 11 18.08 -0.67 1.47
CA GLU A 11 18.48 -1.49 0.30
C GLU A 11 18.31 -3.00 0.59
N LYS A 12 18.53 -3.44 1.83
CA LYS A 12 18.22 -4.81 2.26
C LYS A 12 16.73 -5.13 2.16
N ILE A 13 15.85 -4.23 2.61
CA ILE A 13 14.40 -4.40 2.48
C ILE A 13 14.01 -4.43 1.01
N LYS A 14 14.51 -3.51 0.19
CA LYS A 14 14.31 -3.52 -1.27
C LYS A 14 14.75 -4.82 -1.93
N SER A 15 15.87 -5.40 -1.51
CA SER A 15 16.36 -6.67 -2.04
C SER A 15 15.49 -7.88 -1.65
N LYS A 16 14.74 -7.76 -0.56
CA LYS A 16 13.83 -8.80 -0.05
C LYS A 16 12.38 -8.59 -0.47
N LEU A 17 12.03 -7.41 -0.98
CA LEU A 17 10.68 -7.09 -1.43
C LEU A 17 10.26 -8.00 -2.59
N ILE A 18 9.08 -8.61 -2.46
CA ILE A 18 8.48 -9.45 -3.50
C ILE A 18 8.26 -8.62 -4.77
N ALA A 19 8.54 -9.23 -5.93
CA ALA A 19 8.19 -8.66 -7.23
C ALA A 19 6.66 -8.50 -7.29
N SER A 20 6.20 -7.27 -7.16
CA SER A 20 4.92 -6.71 -7.60
C SER A 20 3.89 -7.63 -8.26
N ARG A 21 4.16 -8.30 -9.39
CA ARG A 21 3.16 -9.17 -10.03
C ARG A 21 2.66 -10.25 -9.10
N GLU A 22 3.58 -10.80 -8.32
CA GLU A 22 3.27 -11.77 -7.29
C GLU A 22 2.53 -11.11 -6.14
N LEU A 23 2.74 -9.83 -5.83
CA LEU A 23 2.04 -9.15 -4.74
C LEU A 23 0.53 -9.03 -5.00
N ALA A 24 0.08 -8.59 -6.18
CA ALA A 24 -1.36 -8.52 -6.48
C ALA A 24 -2.02 -9.90 -6.41
N THR A 25 -1.38 -10.91 -7.01
CA THR A 25 -1.84 -12.29 -6.96
C THR A 25 -1.81 -12.85 -5.54
N GLN A 26 -0.76 -12.62 -4.76
CA GLN A 26 -0.65 -13.06 -3.36
C GLN A 26 -1.64 -12.36 -2.44
N LEU A 27 -1.97 -11.09 -2.70
CA LEU A 27 -3.06 -10.40 -2.02
C LEU A 27 -4.40 -11.00 -2.39
N ALA A 28 -4.65 -11.27 -3.67
CA ALA A 28 -5.86 -11.96 -4.12
C ALA A 28 -5.99 -13.36 -3.50
N ASP A 29 -4.89 -14.12 -3.42
CA ASP A 29 -4.80 -15.43 -2.74
C ASP A 29 -5.08 -15.30 -1.23
N ALA A 30 -4.74 -14.15 -0.63
CA ALA A 30 -5.09 -13.80 0.75
C ALA A 30 -6.54 -13.28 0.90
N GLY A 31 -7.34 -13.27 -0.16
CA GLY A 31 -8.73 -12.81 -0.19
C GLY A 31 -8.89 -11.30 -0.41
N LEU A 32 -7.87 -10.60 -0.89
CA LEU A 32 -7.81 -9.15 -1.07
C LEU A 32 -7.67 -8.80 -2.55
N SER A 33 -8.81 -8.68 -3.24
CA SER A 33 -8.92 -8.48 -4.68
C SER A 33 -9.00 -7.01 -5.12
N LEU A 34 -9.35 -6.06 -4.23
CA LEU A 34 -9.45 -4.64 -4.59
C LEU A 34 -8.25 -4.10 -5.38
N PRO A 35 -6.99 -4.50 -5.08
CA PRO A 35 -5.86 -4.01 -5.84
C PRO A 35 -5.83 -4.43 -7.31
N GLU A 36 -6.19 -5.68 -7.59
CA GLU A 36 -6.31 -6.18 -8.95
C GLU A 36 -7.46 -5.49 -9.69
N TYR A 37 -8.59 -5.29 -9.02
CA TYR A 37 -9.75 -4.61 -9.62
C TYR A 37 -9.48 -3.14 -9.97
N ASP A 38 -8.94 -2.35 -9.05
CA ASP A 38 -8.67 -0.92 -9.30
C ASP A 38 -7.64 -0.75 -10.41
N PHE A 39 -6.62 -1.62 -10.43
CA PHE A 39 -5.66 -1.66 -11.52
C PHE A 39 -6.33 -1.93 -12.87
N ASN A 40 -7.10 -3.02 -12.99
CA ASN A 40 -7.78 -3.38 -14.24
C ASN A 40 -8.75 -2.29 -14.69
N PHE A 41 -9.37 -1.59 -13.74
CA PHE A 41 -10.23 -0.46 -14.02
C PHE A 41 -9.44 0.70 -14.64
N ILE A 42 -8.34 1.14 -14.02
CA ILE A 42 -7.45 2.19 -14.54
C ILE A 42 -7.01 1.81 -15.96
N GLU A 43 -6.54 0.58 -16.15
CA GLU A 43 -6.08 0.06 -17.45
C GLU A 43 -7.17 0.04 -18.52
N GLY A 44 -8.42 -0.20 -18.11
CA GLY A 44 -9.58 -0.22 -19.01
C GLY A 44 -10.14 1.15 -19.36
N LEU A 45 -9.69 2.25 -18.72
CA LEU A 45 -10.22 3.58 -19.00
C LEU A 45 -9.95 4.04 -20.43
N ARG A 46 -8.78 3.70 -20.95
CA ARG A 46 -8.43 3.92 -22.34
C ARG A 46 -7.65 2.71 -22.81
N THR A 47 -8.24 2.00 -23.78
CA THR A 47 -7.59 0.88 -24.44
C THR A 47 -6.20 1.28 -24.92
N ARG A 48 -5.19 0.50 -24.51
CA ARG A 48 -3.79 0.74 -24.88
C ARG A 48 -3.62 0.76 -26.39
N ARG A 49 -2.72 1.63 -26.86
CA ARG A 49 -2.33 1.64 -28.26
C ARG A 49 -1.51 0.38 -28.59
N PRO A 50 -1.46 -0.06 -29.87
CA PRO A 50 -0.73 -1.27 -30.25
C PRO A 50 0.73 -1.31 -29.78
N ASP A 51 1.41 -0.15 -29.75
CA ASP A 51 2.78 0.01 -29.28
C ASP A 51 2.93 -0.02 -27.75
N GLU A 52 1.83 -0.14 -27.00
CA GLU A 52 1.78 -0.26 -25.53
C GLU A 52 1.29 -1.65 -25.10
N GLN A 53 0.82 -2.49 -26.04
CA GLN A 53 0.24 -3.82 -25.75
C GLN A 53 1.28 -4.84 -25.29
N HIS A 54 2.54 -4.71 -25.71
CA HIS A 54 3.61 -5.64 -25.31
C HIS A 54 4.11 -5.41 -23.88
N VAL A 55 3.74 -4.28 -23.27
CA VAL A 55 4.13 -3.94 -21.89
C VAL A 55 3.18 -4.62 -20.91
N SER A 56 3.18 -5.95 -20.87
CA SER A 56 2.27 -6.73 -20.01
C SER A 56 2.49 -6.53 -18.50
N VAL A 57 3.47 -5.70 -18.11
CA VAL A 57 4.03 -5.60 -16.77
C VAL A 57 3.91 -4.19 -16.16
N TYR A 58 2.88 -3.43 -16.52
CA TYR A 58 2.60 -2.11 -15.95
C TYR A 58 2.49 -2.14 -14.41
N PHE A 59 1.87 -3.19 -13.85
CA PHE A 59 1.79 -3.38 -12.39
C PHE A 59 3.17 -3.41 -11.73
N ASP A 60 4.13 -4.09 -12.36
CA ASP A 60 5.43 -4.29 -11.73
C ASP A 60 6.28 -3.05 -11.74
N GLU A 61 6.19 -2.36 -12.85
CA GLU A 61 6.93 -1.16 -13.09
C GLU A 61 6.41 -0.01 -12.22
N VAL A 62 5.08 0.12 -12.12
CA VAL A 62 4.41 1.01 -11.18
C VAL A 62 4.82 0.70 -9.75
N PHE A 63 4.62 -0.52 -9.28
CA PHE A 63 4.92 -0.86 -7.89
C PHE A 63 6.41 -0.71 -7.56
N LYS A 64 7.31 -1.15 -8.45
CA LYS A 64 8.77 -0.99 -8.29
C LYS A 64 9.18 0.48 -8.16
N GLU A 65 8.58 1.37 -8.93
CA GLU A 65 8.83 2.80 -8.78
C GLU A 65 8.20 3.38 -7.52
N ALA A 66 7.04 2.90 -7.09
CA ALA A 66 6.39 3.35 -5.85
C ALA A 66 7.29 3.09 -4.65
N LEU A 67 8.02 1.98 -4.69
CA LEU A 67 8.99 1.59 -3.68
C LEU A 67 10.28 2.41 -3.73
N ASN A 68 10.68 2.91 -4.90
CA ASN A 68 11.92 3.68 -5.06
C ASN A 68 11.69 5.21 -4.95
N LEU A 69 10.46 5.68 -5.16
CA LEU A 69 10.10 7.10 -5.17
C LEU A 69 9.30 7.48 -3.92
N LYS A 70 9.81 8.47 -3.16
CA LYS A 70 9.13 9.03 -1.97
C LYS A 70 7.76 9.66 -2.26
N ARG A 71 7.42 9.94 -3.53
CA ARG A 71 6.21 10.69 -3.95
C ARG A 71 5.48 10.10 -5.17
N GLY A 72 5.54 8.77 -5.33
CA GLY A 72 4.73 8.06 -6.30
C GLY A 72 5.37 7.90 -7.68
N ILE A 73 4.76 6.98 -8.42
CA ILE A 73 5.15 6.26 -9.64
C ILE A 73 5.15 7.07 -10.93
N TRP A 74 4.81 8.35 -10.83
CA TRP A 74 4.58 9.22 -11.98
C TRP A 74 5.20 10.61 -11.77
N ASN A 75 6.34 10.67 -11.09
CA ASN A 75 7.10 11.91 -10.99
C ASN A 75 8.31 11.86 -11.94
N PRO A 76 8.19 12.44 -13.16
CA PRO A 76 9.24 12.39 -14.17
C PRO A 76 10.59 12.94 -13.72
N LEU A 77 10.59 13.93 -12.81
CA LEU A 77 11.82 14.56 -12.34
C LEU A 77 12.55 13.65 -11.37
N LEU A 78 11.83 13.05 -10.41
CA LEU A 78 12.43 12.10 -9.46
C LEU A 78 12.81 10.78 -10.13
N HIS A 79 12.11 10.42 -11.21
CA HIS A 79 12.44 9.24 -12.02
C HIS A 79 13.85 9.31 -12.62
N GLN A 80 14.28 10.50 -13.07
CA GLN A 80 15.62 10.69 -13.63
C GLN A 80 16.73 10.47 -12.59
N GLU A 81 16.41 10.49 -11.31
CA GLU A 81 17.35 10.25 -10.21
C GLU A 81 17.55 8.74 -9.93
N LEU A 82 16.69 7.87 -10.48
CA LEU A 82 16.79 6.42 -10.28
C LEU A 82 17.91 5.80 -11.15
N PRO A 83 18.69 4.82 -10.63
CA PRO A 83 19.61 4.04 -11.45
C PRO A 83 18.91 3.27 -12.58
N ALA A 84 19.58 3.04 -13.70
CA ALA A 84 19.01 2.38 -14.89
C ALA A 84 18.36 1.02 -14.60
N GLY A 85 18.89 0.25 -13.64
CA GLY A 85 18.31 -1.03 -13.22
C GLY A 85 17.04 -0.93 -12.37
N GLN A 86 16.73 0.26 -11.83
CA GLN A 86 15.58 0.51 -10.96
C GLN A 86 14.42 1.24 -11.67
N GLN A 87 14.67 1.87 -12.82
CA GLN A 87 13.67 2.57 -13.62
C GLN A 87 12.68 1.62 -14.32
N SER A 88 11.43 2.04 -14.49
CA SER A 88 10.41 1.41 -15.34
C SER A 88 10.73 1.59 -16.82
N PRO A 89 10.80 0.50 -17.60
CA PRO A 89 10.80 0.55 -19.07
C PRO A 89 9.63 1.32 -19.68
N TYR A 90 8.43 1.18 -19.14
CA TYR A 90 7.19 1.84 -19.54
C TYR A 90 7.24 3.35 -19.30
N VAL A 91 7.59 3.80 -18.10
CA VAL A 91 7.76 5.23 -17.78
C VAL A 91 8.83 5.84 -18.68
N ASN A 92 9.94 5.12 -18.92
CA ASN A 92 10.95 5.52 -19.89
C ASN A 92 10.40 5.66 -21.32
N SER A 93 9.51 4.76 -21.75
CA SER A 93 8.80 4.84 -23.03
C SER A 93 7.87 6.07 -23.08
N LEU A 94 7.08 6.29 -22.03
CA LEU A 94 6.19 7.46 -21.91
C LEU A 94 6.96 8.78 -21.91
N LEU A 95 8.10 8.83 -21.23
CA LEU A 95 9.00 9.99 -21.22
C LEU A 95 9.53 10.30 -22.62
N ARG A 96 10.02 9.28 -23.32
CA ARG A 96 10.51 9.46 -24.71
C ARG A 96 9.40 9.97 -25.62
N LYS A 97 8.19 9.40 -25.52
CA LYS A 97 7.02 9.88 -26.27
C LYS A 97 6.68 11.32 -25.95
N ALA A 98 6.64 11.69 -24.66
CA ALA A 98 6.35 13.06 -24.24
C ALA A 98 7.36 14.08 -24.80
N VAL A 99 8.65 13.72 -24.81
CA VAL A 99 9.72 14.56 -25.41
C VAL A 99 9.53 14.68 -26.93
N LEU A 100 9.28 13.57 -27.62
CA LEU A 100 9.05 13.57 -29.08
C LEU A 100 7.81 14.39 -29.48
N ASP A 101 6.75 14.34 -28.68
CA ASP A 101 5.51 15.10 -28.87
C ASP A 101 5.65 16.58 -28.45
N GLY A 102 6.83 17.03 -28.00
CA GLY A 102 7.08 18.39 -27.54
C GLY A 102 6.28 18.78 -26.29
N ARG A 103 5.85 17.80 -25.49
CA ARG A 103 5.04 18.04 -24.29
C ARG A 103 5.94 18.38 -23.10
N PRO A 104 5.69 19.48 -22.38
CA PRO A 104 6.48 19.83 -21.21
C PRO A 104 6.25 18.80 -20.09
N VAL A 105 7.34 18.17 -19.67
CA VAL A 105 7.40 17.26 -18.53
C VAL A 105 7.52 18.09 -17.25
N GLY A 106 6.46 18.16 -16.45
CA GLY A 106 6.37 19.02 -15.27
C GLY A 106 6.38 18.26 -13.95
N ALA A 107 6.74 18.94 -12.87
CA ALA A 107 6.68 18.39 -11.51
C ALA A 107 5.24 17.94 -11.17
N GLY A 108 5.10 16.69 -10.73
CA GLY A 108 3.81 16.14 -10.27
C GLY A 108 2.78 15.83 -11.35
N ARG A 109 3.15 15.86 -12.64
CA ARG A 109 2.27 15.42 -13.73
C ARG A 109 2.49 13.95 -14.03
N SER A 110 1.42 13.17 -14.04
CA SER A 110 1.48 11.83 -14.59
C SER A 110 1.62 11.85 -16.11
N LEU A 111 2.47 10.97 -16.63
CA LEU A 111 2.65 10.75 -18.06
C LEU A 111 1.72 9.64 -18.58
N ASP A 112 1.13 8.86 -17.66
CA ASP A 112 0.21 7.79 -17.98
C ASP A 112 -1.18 8.36 -18.24
N ALA A 113 -1.68 8.16 -19.46
CA ALA A 113 -2.98 8.69 -19.85
C ALA A 113 -4.15 8.01 -19.12
N ASN A 114 -4.04 6.72 -18.81
CA ASN A 114 -5.06 5.97 -18.07
C ASN A 114 -5.16 6.50 -16.65
N TYR A 115 -4.02 6.69 -15.98
CA TYR A 115 -3.99 7.26 -14.64
C TYR A 115 -4.47 8.72 -14.61
N LEU A 116 -4.16 9.53 -15.62
CA LEU A 116 -4.71 10.88 -15.75
C LEU A 116 -6.24 10.88 -15.92
N LEU A 117 -6.79 9.97 -16.73
CA LEU A 117 -8.24 9.81 -16.87
C LEU A 117 -8.86 9.39 -15.54
N TYR A 118 -8.24 8.44 -14.85
CA TYR A 118 -8.67 8.00 -13.53
C TYR A 118 -8.75 9.16 -12.53
N GLN A 119 -7.68 9.95 -12.42
CA GLN A 119 -7.61 11.11 -11.50
C GLN A 119 -8.68 12.16 -11.80
N ARG A 120 -9.09 12.30 -13.06
CA ARG A 120 -10.06 13.32 -13.48
C ARG A 120 -11.50 12.80 -13.56
N MET A 121 -11.71 11.48 -13.49
CA MET A 121 -13.01 10.86 -13.70
C MET A 121 -14.09 11.41 -12.76
N ALA A 122 -13.74 11.73 -11.51
CA ALA A 122 -14.68 12.34 -10.55
C ALA A 122 -15.22 13.72 -10.99
N VAL A 123 -14.48 14.43 -11.84
CA VAL A 123 -14.84 15.77 -12.34
C VAL A 123 -15.45 15.68 -13.74
N ASP A 124 -14.79 14.94 -14.64
CA ASP A 124 -15.16 14.88 -16.05
C ASP A 124 -16.32 13.90 -16.32
N GLU A 125 -16.44 12.81 -15.54
CA GLU A 125 -17.44 11.73 -15.72
C GLU A 125 -18.05 11.29 -14.36
N PRO A 126 -18.78 12.17 -13.64
CA PRO A 126 -19.20 11.92 -12.27
C PRO A 126 -20.11 10.70 -12.10
N ASP A 127 -21.00 10.41 -13.05
CA ASP A 127 -21.87 9.22 -12.99
C ASP A 127 -21.07 7.92 -13.08
N ARG A 128 -20.07 7.88 -13.97
CA ARG A 128 -19.14 6.75 -14.09
C ARG A 128 -18.30 6.59 -12.83
N TRP A 129 -17.86 7.70 -12.23
CA TRP A 129 -17.16 7.70 -10.94
C TRP A 129 -18.03 7.13 -9.81
N LEU A 130 -19.30 7.53 -9.73
CA LEU A 130 -20.22 7.01 -8.74
C LEU A 130 -20.48 5.51 -8.92
N ALA A 131 -20.68 5.05 -10.17
CA ALA A 131 -20.84 3.63 -10.48
C ALA A 131 -19.59 2.82 -10.07
N TYR A 132 -18.40 3.37 -10.34
CA TYR A 132 -17.13 2.78 -9.92
C TYR A 132 -17.03 2.67 -8.38
N LEU A 133 -17.36 3.73 -7.64
CA LEU A 133 -17.37 3.70 -6.17
C LEU A 133 -18.37 2.67 -5.60
N GLN A 134 -19.53 2.49 -6.24
CA GLN A 134 -20.51 1.47 -5.85
C GLN A 134 -19.96 0.06 -6.07
N LEU A 135 -19.28 -0.18 -7.18
CA LEU A 135 -18.61 -1.45 -7.47
C LEU A 135 -17.53 -1.75 -6.41
N ILE A 136 -16.68 -0.77 -6.09
CA ILE A 136 -15.65 -0.92 -5.05
C ILE A 136 -16.27 -1.27 -3.70
N LYS A 137 -17.36 -0.60 -3.32
CA LYS A 137 -18.09 -0.93 -2.10
C LYS A 137 -18.62 -2.37 -2.12
N ALA A 138 -19.15 -2.84 -3.25
CA ALA A 138 -19.64 -4.21 -3.39
C ALA A 138 -18.51 -5.24 -3.26
N ILE A 139 -17.35 -5.01 -3.87
CA ILE A 139 -16.17 -5.87 -3.75
C ILE A 139 -15.70 -5.91 -2.29
N LYS A 140 -15.52 -4.75 -1.65
CA LYS A 140 -15.11 -4.67 -0.24
C LYS A 140 -16.06 -5.42 0.69
N ASN A 141 -17.38 -5.32 0.46
CA ASN A 141 -18.36 -6.07 1.24
C ASN A 141 -18.25 -7.58 1.00
N LYS A 142 -18.01 -8.03 -0.23
CA LYS A 142 -17.80 -9.45 -0.53
C LYS A 142 -16.55 -10.00 0.17
N GLU A 143 -15.46 -9.24 0.16
CA GLU A 143 -14.24 -9.58 0.89
C GLU A 143 -14.48 -9.62 2.39
N LEU A 144 -15.26 -8.66 2.92
CA LEU A 144 -15.64 -8.63 4.33
C LEU A 144 -16.41 -9.88 4.75
N GLU A 145 -17.44 -10.28 3.99
CA GLU A 145 -18.22 -11.49 4.29
C GLU A 145 -17.35 -12.75 4.23
N SER A 146 -16.46 -12.82 3.24
CA SER A 146 -15.50 -13.92 3.11
C SER A 146 -14.53 -13.97 4.30
N PHE A 147 -14.02 -12.81 4.72
CA PHE A 147 -13.12 -12.67 5.87
C PHE A 147 -13.84 -13.07 7.17
N LYS A 148 -15.07 -12.60 7.38
CA LYS A 148 -15.95 -12.98 8.51
C LYS A 148 -16.13 -14.49 8.61
N ALA A 149 -16.34 -15.17 7.50
CA ALA A 149 -16.47 -16.63 7.48
C ALA A 149 -15.15 -17.35 7.81
N SER A 150 -14.01 -16.83 7.33
CA SER A 150 -12.70 -17.49 7.44
C SER A 150 -11.95 -17.27 8.78
N ALA A 151 -12.32 -16.21 9.51
CA ALA A 151 -11.67 -15.80 10.75
C ALA A 151 -12.66 -15.20 11.76
N PRO A 152 -13.74 -15.94 12.13
CA PRO A 152 -14.79 -15.42 13.02
C PRO A 152 -14.26 -15.00 14.40
N ASP A 153 -13.17 -15.62 14.85
CA ASP A 153 -12.49 -15.37 16.11
C ASP A 153 -11.86 -13.96 16.21
N ILE A 154 -11.48 -13.36 15.07
CA ILE A 154 -10.94 -11.99 15.01
C ILE A 154 -12.01 -10.95 15.40
N PHE A 155 -13.29 -11.25 15.17
CA PHE A 155 -14.40 -10.31 15.39
C PHE A 155 -15.02 -10.39 16.79
N LEU A 156 -14.56 -11.30 17.64
CA LEU A 156 -15.17 -11.54 18.97
C LEU A 156 -14.92 -10.40 19.98
N SER A 157 -14.10 -9.40 19.65
CA SER A 157 -13.77 -8.29 20.56
C SER A 157 -14.66 -7.06 20.33
N ASN A 158 -15.55 -6.78 21.29
CA ASN A 158 -16.21 -5.51 21.63
C ASN A 158 -16.34 -4.42 20.54
N ASP A 159 -17.57 -3.97 20.29
CA ASP A 159 -18.00 -2.89 19.37
C ASP A 159 -17.35 -1.50 19.57
N LYS A 160 -16.43 -1.34 20.54
CA LYS A 160 -15.81 -0.06 20.87
C LYS A 160 -14.40 0.05 20.33
N VAL A 161 -14.21 1.01 19.42
CA VAL A 161 -12.89 1.43 18.89
C VAL A 161 -12.06 2.09 20.01
N THR A 162 -11.20 1.30 20.65
CA THR A 162 -10.23 1.75 21.66
C THR A 162 -8.85 1.24 21.29
N VAL A 163 -7.78 1.89 21.75
CA VAL A 163 -6.39 1.45 21.45
C VAL A 163 -6.16 0.01 21.89
N LYS A 164 -6.64 -0.37 23.08
CA LYS A 164 -6.54 -1.75 23.59
C LYS A 164 -7.29 -2.76 22.71
N ALA A 165 -8.48 -2.41 22.23
CA ALA A 165 -9.23 -3.29 21.32
C ALA A 165 -8.54 -3.42 19.96
N VAL A 166 -8.01 -2.32 19.42
CA VAL A 166 -7.25 -2.31 18.15
C VAL A 166 -5.95 -3.10 18.29
N ALA A 167 -5.22 -2.95 19.39
CA ALA A 167 -4.03 -3.74 19.67
C ALA A 167 -4.35 -5.23 19.72
N LYS A 168 -5.45 -5.61 20.40
CA LYS A 168 -5.87 -7.01 20.47
C LYS A 168 -6.29 -7.58 19.11
N LEU A 169 -7.01 -6.79 18.32
CA LEU A 169 -7.36 -7.12 16.94
C LEU A 169 -6.10 -7.38 16.10
N ILE A 170 -5.11 -6.49 16.18
CA ILE A 170 -3.85 -6.60 15.46
C ILE A 170 -3.06 -7.85 15.90
N GLU A 171 -2.98 -8.14 17.20
CA GLU A 171 -2.38 -9.38 17.71
C GLU A 171 -3.04 -10.63 17.12
N ASN A 172 -4.38 -10.67 17.11
CA ASN A 172 -5.14 -11.80 16.59
C ASN A 172 -4.89 -11.98 15.08
N ILE A 173 -4.86 -10.88 14.32
CA ILE A 173 -4.54 -10.89 12.89
C ILE A 173 -3.10 -11.37 12.64
N CYS A 174 -2.11 -10.85 13.38
CA CYS A 174 -0.72 -11.28 13.26
C CYS A 174 -0.59 -12.79 13.49
N SER A 175 -1.24 -13.31 14.53
CA SER A 175 -1.29 -14.75 14.83
C SER A 175 -1.92 -15.54 13.67
N LYS A 176 -3.09 -15.11 13.18
CA LYS A 176 -3.78 -15.75 12.04
C LYS A 176 -2.94 -15.77 10.76
N LEU A 177 -2.21 -14.70 10.50
CA LEU A 177 -1.32 -14.58 9.35
C LEU A 177 0.00 -15.35 9.54
N GLY A 178 0.31 -15.86 10.74
CA GLY A 178 1.64 -16.40 11.05
C GLY A 178 2.74 -15.33 10.91
N LEU A 179 2.38 -14.06 11.16
CA LEU A 179 3.32 -12.95 11.12
C LEU A 179 4.10 -12.90 12.43
N ALA A 180 5.39 -13.22 12.37
CA ALA A 180 6.32 -13.10 13.49
C ALA A 180 6.60 -11.61 13.76
N ALA A 181 5.78 -10.99 14.61
CA ALA A 181 5.90 -9.59 15.00
C ALA A 181 5.49 -9.39 16.46
N GLU A 182 6.11 -8.43 17.10
CA GLU A 182 5.73 -7.94 18.42
C GLU A 182 4.69 -6.82 18.25
N VAL A 183 3.64 -6.85 19.08
CA VAL A 183 2.61 -5.80 19.08
C VAL A 183 2.71 -5.04 20.38
N TRP A 184 2.90 -3.73 20.29
CA TRP A 184 2.90 -2.84 21.44
C TRP A 184 1.83 -1.76 21.27
N SER A 185 1.34 -1.24 22.38
CA SER A 185 0.34 -0.17 22.36
C SER A 185 0.53 0.78 23.52
N ASP A 186 0.31 2.07 23.28
CA ASP A 186 0.31 3.10 24.31
C ASP A 186 -1.10 3.69 24.49
N ARG A 187 -1.22 4.94 24.93
CA ARG A 187 -2.52 5.61 25.09
C ARG A 187 -3.14 6.06 23.76
N LYS A 188 -2.37 6.17 22.68
CA LYS A 188 -2.80 6.81 21.42
C LYS A 188 -2.59 5.96 20.17
N SER A 189 -1.71 4.98 20.23
CA SER A 189 -1.15 4.30 19.09
C SER A 189 -0.95 2.80 19.32
N VAL A 190 -0.87 2.08 18.23
CA VAL A 190 -0.46 0.68 18.18
C VAL A 190 0.72 0.57 17.22
N VAL A 191 1.74 -0.17 17.63
CA VAL A 191 2.95 -0.42 16.85
C VAL A 191 3.13 -1.93 16.71
N VAL A 192 3.32 -2.38 15.49
CA VAL A 192 3.70 -3.76 15.15
C VAL A 192 5.16 -3.71 14.74
N VAL A 193 6.04 -4.44 15.41
CA VAL A 193 7.47 -4.45 15.13
C VAL A 193 7.90 -5.83 14.68
N ARG A 194 8.67 -5.88 13.60
CA ARG A 194 9.22 -7.10 13.06
C ARG A 194 10.72 -6.93 12.83
N LYS A 195 11.49 -7.90 13.33
CA LYS A 195 12.91 -8.03 13.05
C LYS A 195 13.13 -8.62 11.66
N ILE A 196 13.98 -8.00 10.86
CA ILE A 196 14.37 -8.48 9.51
C ILE A 196 15.73 -9.17 9.58
N ASP A 197 16.68 -8.56 10.30
CA ASP A 197 17.96 -9.13 10.69
C ASP A 197 18.45 -8.49 12.01
N ASP A 198 19.66 -8.80 12.45
CA ASP A 198 20.21 -8.29 13.72
C ASP A 198 20.33 -6.76 13.79
N ASN A 199 20.35 -6.07 12.66
CA ASN A 199 20.57 -4.63 12.55
C ASN A 199 19.49 -3.94 11.69
N CYS A 200 18.35 -4.59 11.47
CA CYS A 200 17.30 -4.05 10.61
C CYS A 200 15.92 -4.51 11.08
N PHE A 201 15.08 -3.55 11.40
CA PHE A 201 13.73 -3.74 11.89
C PHE A 201 12.76 -2.96 11.02
N ILE A 202 11.53 -3.44 10.93
CA ILE A 202 10.43 -2.69 10.35
C ILE A 202 9.33 -2.58 11.40
N SER A 203 8.69 -1.42 11.49
CA SER A 203 7.48 -1.26 12.27
C SER A 203 6.34 -0.77 11.41
N ALA A 204 5.12 -1.17 11.74
CA ALA A 204 3.90 -0.59 11.24
C ALA A 204 3.20 0.09 12.42
N CYS A 205 2.97 1.40 12.30
CA CYS A 205 2.34 2.18 13.35
C CYS A 205 1.00 2.71 12.90
N TRP A 206 0.03 2.64 13.79
CA TRP A 206 -1.23 3.34 13.71
C TRP A 206 -1.31 4.32 14.88
N ASP A 207 -1.46 5.62 14.60
CA ASP A 207 -1.36 6.71 15.58
C ASP A 207 -2.62 7.62 15.63
N ASP A 208 -3.65 7.33 14.83
CA ASP A 208 -4.83 8.20 14.69
C ASP A 208 -6.15 7.53 15.10
N LEU A 209 -6.34 7.37 16.41
CA LEU A 209 -7.62 6.95 17.02
C LEU A 209 -8.78 7.90 16.68
N LEU A 210 -8.52 9.18 16.45
CA LEU A 210 -9.56 10.16 16.17
C LEU A 210 -10.13 9.99 14.75
N SER A 211 -9.28 9.79 13.75
CA SER A 211 -9.72 9.52 12.38
C SER A 211 -10.45 8.19 12.26
N LEU A 212 -10.02 7.16 12.99
CA LEU A 212 -10.73 5.89 13.05
C LEU A 212 -12.13 6.06 13.67
N LYS A 213 -12.24 6.81 14.77
CA LYS A 213 -13.54 7.08 15.41
C LYS A 213 -14.47 7.97 14.58
N LYS A 214 -13.94 9.00 13.91
CA LYS A 214 -14.75 10.00 13.19
C LYS A 214 -15.09 9.60 11.76
N ARG A 215 -14.20 8.88 11.07
CA ARG A 215 -14.28 8.61 9.63
C ARG A 215 -14.13 7.13 9.29
N GLY A 216 -13.89 6.27 10.29
CA GLY A 216 -13.57 4.87 10.06
C GLY A 216 -12.20 4.69 9.40
N ASN A 217 -11.33 5.70 9.38
CA ASN A 217 -10.10 5.62 8.63
C ASN A 217 -9.03 4.86 9.41
N PHE A 218 -8.54 3.77 8.82
CA PHE A 218 -7.49 2.93 9.41
C PHE A 218 -6.25 2.98 8.51
N GLN A 219 -5.13 3.47 9.03
CA GLN A 219 -3.90 3.67 8.29
C GLN A 219 -2.73 3.11 9.06
N PHE A 220 -2.02 2.14 8.48
CA PHE A 220 -0.71 1.74 8.99
C PHE A 220 0.37 2.46 8.21
N ILE A 221 1.25 3.11 8.95
CA ILE A 221 2.46 3.70 8.42
C ILE A 221 3.61 2.76 8.74
N CYS A 222 4.19 2.15 7.72
CA CYS A 222 5.40 1.37 7.90
C CYS A 222 6.61 2.29 8.02
N ARG A 223 7.61 1.89 8.83
CA ARG A 223 8.85 2.60 9.10
C ARG A 223 9.98 1.57 9.24
N VAL A 224 11.18 1.95 8.82
CA VAL A 224 12.37 1.09 8.84
C VAL A 224 13.34 1.64 9.87
N HIS A 225 13.99 0.76 10.64
CA HIS A 225 14.86 1.12 11.74
C HIS A 225 16.14 0.28 11.71
N ASP A 226 17.27 0.89 12.04
CA ASP A 226 18.60 0.27 12.16
C ASP A 226 18.91 -0.22 13.58
N ALA A 227 18.02 0.04 14.52
CA ALA A 227 18.07 -0.39 15.91
C ALA A 227 16.70 -0.93 16.36
N PRO A 228 16.64 -1.69 17.48
CA PRO A 228 15.38 -2.06 18.10
C PRO A 228 14.50 -0.84 18.32
N VAL A 229 13.22 -0.96 17.95
CA VAL A 229 12.27 0.15 18.04
C VAL A 229 11.92 0.39 19.51
N GLU A 230 12.13 1.60 20.00
CA GLU A 230 11.59 2.06 21.28
C GLU A 230 10.48 3.09 21.02
N PHE A 231 9.44 3.13 21.87
CA PHE A 231 8.25 3.97 21.65
C PHE A 231 8.56 5.47 21.48
N ASP A 232 9.64 5.96 22.08
CA ASP A 232 10.07 7.35 22.06
C ASP A 232 11.32 7.60 21.18
N SER A 233 11.74 6.61 20.38
CA SER A 233 12.91 6.79 19.52
C SER A 233 12.61 7.78 18.40
N PRO A 234 13.42 8.84 18.22
CA PRO A 234 13.24 9.79 17.13
C PRO A 234 13.41 9.06 15.79
N VAL A 235 12.38 9.14 14.95
CA VAL A 235 12.39 8.55 13.61
C VAL A 235 13.44 9.31 12.76
N THR A 236 14.60 8.69 12.56
CA THR A 236 15.73 9.29 11.84
C THR A 236 15.49 9.33 10.33
N GLU A 237 14.87 8.29 9.76
CA GLU A 237 14.33 8.29 8.38
C GLU A 237 13.06 7.43 8.31
N SER A 238 11.97 7.98 7.76
CA SER A 238 10.74 7.21 7.50
C SER A 238 10.51 7.06 6.01
N TRP A 239 10.43 5.82 5.55
CA TRP A 239 9.81 5.50 4.28
C TRP A 239 8.35 5.15 4.55
N LEU A 240 7.45 6.05 4.19
CA LEU A 240 6.03 5.88 4.40
C LEU A 240 5.49 4.86 3.39
N PHE A 241 5.43 3.61 3.82
CA PHE A 241 4.86 2.54 3.03
C PHE A 241 3.59 2.03 3.71
N SER A 242 2.50 2.02 2.96
CA SER A 242 1.21 1.49 3.37
C SER A 242 0.57 0.82 2.17
N ILE A 243 -0.36 -0.12 2.39
CA ILE A 243 -1.14 -0.67 1.28
C ILE A 243 -1.86 0.45 0.51
N HIS A 244 -2.21 1.56 1.18
CA HIS A 244 -2.86 2.71 0.56
C HIS A 244 -2.01 3.41 -0.49
N SER A 245 -0.69 3.44 -0.26
CA SER A 245 0.25 4.18 -1.10
C SER A 245 0.90 3.30 -2.16
N LEU A 246 0.97 1.99 -1.91
CA LEU A 246 1.76 1.07 -2.72
C LEU A 246 0.91 0.13 -3.58
N ALA A 247 -0.28 -0.24 -3.14
CA ALA A 247 -1.19 -1.04 -3.95
C ALA A 247 -2.27 -0.13 -4.55
N PRO A 248 -2.51 -0.15 -5.89
CA PRO A 248 -3.75 0.36 -6.47
C PRO A 248 -4.94 -0.15 -5.67
N GLY A 249 -5.99 0.64 -5.49
CA GLY A 249 -7.17 0.28 -4.72
C GLY A 249 -6.95 0.06 -3.21
N GLY A 250 -5.71 -0.01 -2.75
CA GLY A 250 -5.36 -0.30 -1.36
C GLY A 250 -5.91 0.75 -0.39
N TYR A 251 -6.05 2.00 -0.83
CA TYR A 251 -6.60 3.08 -0.03
C TYR A 251 -8.09 2.89 0.31
N PHE A 252 -8.82 2.11 -0.51
CA PHE A 252 -10.22 1.78 -0.22
C PHE A 252 -10.35 0.86 0.98
N TYR A 253 -9.32 0.08 1.32
CA TYR A 253 -9.35 -0.74 2.54
C TYR A 253 -9.48 0.12 3.77
N GLY A 254 -8.65 1.15 3.95
CA GLY A 254 -8.66 1.97 5.14
C GLY A 254 -9.54 3.22 5.08
N SER A 255 -10.43 3.34 4.08
CA SER A 255 -11.35 4.47 3.94
C SER A 255 -12.78 4.10 4.31
N ASN A 256 -13.49 5.00 5.01
CA ASN A 256 -14.94 4.96 5.26
C ASN A 256 -15.44 3.66 5.94
N ASN A 257 -14.72 3.13 6.94
CA ASN A 257 -15.15 1.92 7.66
C ASN A 257 -16.25 2.23 8.67
N GLY A 258 -17.50 1.93 8.31
CA GLY A 258 -18.67 2.17 9.16
C GLY A 258 -18.93 1.12 10.25
N SER A 259 -18.16 0.02 10.29
CA SER A 259 -18.32 -1.05 11.29
C SER A 259 -16.97 -1.57 11.79
N TRP A 260 -16.99 -2.25 12.93
CA TRP A 260 -15.79 -2.89 13.51
C TRP A 260 -15.21 -3.94 12.57
N GLU A 261 -16.05 -4.70 11.88
CA GLU A 261 -15.58 -5.72 10.94
C GLU A 261 -14.89 -5.10 9.73
N ALA A 262 -15.38 -3.96 9.24
CA ALA A 262 -14.69 -3.21 8.20
C ALA A 262 -13.31 -2.71 8.66
N VAL A 263 -13.18 -2.27 9.92
CA VAL A 263 -11.89 -1.93 10.53
C VAL A 263 -10.97 -3.15 10.63
N ALA A 264 -11.51 -4.31 11.04
CA ALA A 264 -10.77 -5.57 11.08
C ALA A 264 -10.26 -5.99 9.70
N LEU A 265 -11.09 -5.86 8.65
CA LEU A 265 -10.66 -6.10 7.27
C LEU A 265 -9.55 -5.12 6.85
N SER A 266 -9.64 -3.83 7.21
CA SER A 266 -8.58 -2.87 6.92
C SER A 266 -7.26 -3.23 7.61
N ALA A 267 -7.32 -3.62 8.89
CA ALA A 267 -6.16 -4.06 9.64
C ALA A 267 -5.55 -5.32 9.02
N TYR A 268 -6.39 -6.28 8.63
CA TYR A 268 -5.98 -7.49 7.94
C TYR A 268 -5.30 -7.18 6.61
N ALA A 269 -5.89 -6.32 5.77
CA ALA A 269 -5.30 -5.95 4.48
C ALA A 269 -3.92 -5.32 4.63
N ASN A 270 -3.75 -4.40 5.59
CA ASN A 270 -2.46 -3.78 5.85
C ASN A 270 -1.43 -4.77 6.40
N LEU A 271 -1.82 -5.69 7.30
CA LEU A 271 -0.91 -6.67 7.88
C LEU A 271 -0.56 -7.80 6.91
N ALA A 272 -1.49 -8.21 6.05
CA ALA A 272 -1.24 -9.12 4.94
C ALA A 272 -0.23 -8.50 3.97
N PHE A 273 -0.46 -7.24 3.56
CA PHE A 273 0.51 -6.49 2.76
C PHE A 273 1.87 -6.40 3.46
N PHE A 274 1.90 -6.04 4.74
CA PHE A 274 3.13 -5.94 5.54
C PHE A 274 3.90 -7.28 5.62
N LYS A 275 3.19 -8.40 5.71
CA LYS A 275 3.79 -9.74 5.66
C LYS A 275 4.46 -10.00 4.31
N LEU A 276 3.77 -9.69 3.20
CA LEU A 276 4.27 -9.93 1.84
C LEU A 276 5.45 -9.02 1.48
N MET A 277 5.53 -7.83 2.06
CA MET A 277 6.63 -6.90 1.81
C MET A 277 8.01 -7.43 2.25
N ILE A 278 8.06 -8.35 3.21
CA ILE A 278 9.33 -8.94 3.67
C ILE A 278 9.10 -10.45 3.85
N PRO A 279 9.49 -11.32 2.92
CA PRO A 279 9.44 -12.76 3.12
C PRO A 279 10.39 -13.18 4.25
N LEU A 280 9.99 -14.18 5.05
CA LEU A 280 10.90 -14.84 5.99
C LEU A 280 11.75 -15.85 5.22
N HIS A 281 13.04 -15.93 5.57
CA HIS A 281 13.88 -17.09 5.28
C HIS A 281 13.89 -18.00 6.50
#